data_AF-A0A1I4DTZ1-F1
#
_entry.id   AF-A0A1I4DTZ1-F1
#
_cell.length_a   1.000
_cell.length_b   1.000
_cell.length_c   1.000
_cell.angle_alpha   90.00
_cell.angle_beta   90.00
_cell.angle_gamma   90.00
#
_symmetry.space_group_name_H-M   'P 1'
#
loop_
_entity.id
_entity.type
_entity.pdbx_description
1 polymer ?
#
loop_
_entity_poly.entity_id
_entity_poly.type
_entity_poly.pdbx_seq_one_letter_code
_entity_poly.pdbx_strand_id
1 'polypeptide(L)'
;MPPNGIARFVQAGLEDAARRQLDGIVCGHIHRAGLMQRDELVYANDGDWVESLTALTEDADGVLRLLSHHGELLAEVLPRLRLTSATCEELAA
;
A
#
# COMPACT_ATOMS: atom_id res chain seq x y z
N MET A 1 12.51 -13.43 -19.26
CA MET A 1 11.09 -13.42 -19.68
C MET A 1 10.55 -12.01 -19.44
N PRO A 2 9.83 -11.39 -20.39
CA PRO A 2 9.26 -10.05 -20.18
C PRO A 2 8.22 -10.08 -19.04
N PRO A 3 8.00 -8.95 -18.35
CA PRO A 3 7.01 -8.86 -17.28
C PRO A 3 5.60 -9.15 -17.83
N ASN A 4 4.83 -9.95 -17.08
CA ASN A 4 3.44 -10.27 -17.43
C ASN A 4 2.52 -9.04 -17.24
N GLY A 5 1.23 -9.18 -17.62
CA GLY A 5 0.26 -8.07 -17.56
C GLY A 5 0.12 -7.46 -16.16
N ILE A 6 0.14 -8.28 -15.11
CA ILE A 6 0.03 -7.84 -13.71
C ILE A 6 1.26 -7.00 -13.34
N ALA A 7 2.46 -7.52 -13.62
CA ALA A 7 3.70 -6.81 -13.30
C ALA A 7 3.79 -5.44 -14.00
N ARG A 8 3.31 -5.34 -15.25
CA ARG A 8 3.24 -4.06 -15.98
C ARG A 8 2.24 -3.08 -15.35
N PHE A 9 1.08 -3.56 -14.89
CA PHE A 9 0.08 -2.73 -14.21
C PHE A 9 0.62 -2.16 -12.89
N VAL A 10 1.22 -3.03 -12.06
CA VAL A 10 1.86 -2.64 -10.80
C VAL A 10 2.94 -1.58 -11.05
N GLN A 11 3.80 -1.82 -12.04
CA GLN A 11 4.87 -0.89 -12.38
C GLN A 11 4.33 0.47 -12.83
N ALA A 12 3.33 0.49 -13.72
CA ALA A 12 2.74 1.75 -14.18
C ALA A 12 2.08 2.55 -13.04
N GLY A 13 1.40 1.87 -12.11
CA GLY A 13 0.80 2.52 -10.93
C GLY A 13 1.84 3.12 -9.99
N LEU A 14 2.93 2.39 -9.73
CA LEU A 14 4.05 2.88 -8.91
C LEU A 14 4.77 4.04 -9.60
N GLU A 15 5.01 3.99 -10.90
CA GLU A 15 5.61 5.08 -11.67
C GLU A 15 4.74 6.35 -11.65
N ASP A 16 3.41 6.22 -11.71
CA ASP A 16 2.50 7.37 -11.57
C ASP A 16 2.56 8.00 -10.16
N ALA A 17 2.56 7.17 -9.11
CA ALA A 17 2.71 7.62 -7.73
C ALA A 17 4.05 8.36 -7.53
N ALA A 18 5.14 7.80 -8.05
CA ALA A 18 6.47 8.40 -8.03
C ALA A 18 6.48 9.79 -8.70
N ARG A 19 5.94 9.86 -9.92
CA ARG A 19 5.87 11.09 -10.73
C ARG A 19 5.10 12.21 -10.03
N ARG A 20 4.13 11.83 -9.19
CA ARG A 20 3.27 12.74 -8.42
C ARG A 20 3.78 12.99 -6.99
N GLN A 21 4.94 12.44 -6.63
CA GLN A 21 5.55 12.59 -5.30
C GLN A 21 4.62 12.11 -4.17
N LEU A 22 3.92 11.00 -4.42
CA LEU A 22 3.07 10.33 -3.43
C LEU A 22 3.83 9.20 -2.74
N ASP A 23 3.30 8.72 -1.61
CA ASP A 23 3.88 7.59 -0.86
C ASP A 23 3.50 6.21 -1.42
N GLY A 24 2.59 6.17 -2.39
CA GLY A 24 2.10 4.92 -2.98
C GLY A 24 0.78 5.07 -3.72
N ILE A 25 0.16 3.92 -4.01
CA ILE A 25 -1.13 3.81 -4.68
C ILE A 25 -1.99 2.72 -4.02
N VAL A 26 -3.27 3.02 -3.83
CA VAL A 26 -4.33 2.06 -3.53
C VAL A 26 -5.21 1.92 -4.78
N CYS A 27 -5.39 0.71 -5.28
CA CYS A 27 -6.10 0.48 -6.55
C CYS A 27 -6.86 -0.85 -6.59
N GLY A 28 -7.60 -1.08 -7.68
CA GLY A 28 -8.35 -2.32 -7.95
C GLY A 28 -8.20 -2.76 -9.41
N HIS A 29 -9.32 -3.05 -10.08
CA HIS A 29 -9.46 -3.29 -11.53
C HIS A 29 -8.86 -4.59 -12.10
N ILE A 30 -7.72 -5.07 -11.61
CA ILE A 30 -7.06 -6.27 -12.15
C ILE A 30 -7.40 -7.57 -11.40
N HIS A 31 -8.28 -7.50 -10.39
CA HIS A 31 -8.75 -8.66 -9.61
C HIS A 31 -7.57 -9.45 -9.00
N ARG A 32 -6.52 -8.76 -8.58
CA ARG A 32 -5.35 -9.36 -7.96
C ARG A 32 -4.98 -8.60 -6.70
N ALA A 33 -5.31 -9.21 -5.58
CA ALA A 33 -4.91 -8.73 -4.27
C ALA A 33 -3.38 -8.66 -4.17
N GLY A 34 -2.89 -7.61 -3.51
CA GLY A 34 -1.47 -7.44 -3.29
C GLY A 34 -1.21 -6.22 -2.44
N LEU A 35 -0.38 -6.39 -1.41
CA LEU A 35 0.11 -5.32 -0.57
C LEU A 35 1.62 -5.50 -0.43
N MET A 36 2.38 -4.52 -0.91
CA MET A 36 3.83 -4.57 -0.92
C MET A 36 4.45 -3.17 -0.93
N GLN A 37 5.66 -3.07 -0.41
CA GLN A 37 6.50 -1.89 -0.55
C GLN A 37 7.59 -2.18 -1.60
N ARG A 38 7.77 -1.26 -2.54
CA ARG A 38 8.86 -1.28 -3.51
C ARG A 38 9.57 0.06 -3.48
N ASP A 39 10.84 0.05 -3.09
CA ASP A 39 11.62 1.25 -2.81
C ASP A 39 10.88 2.14 -1.80
N GLU A 40 10.62 3.40 -2.16
CA GLU A 40 9.91 4.34 -1.31
C GLU A 40 8.38 4.33 -1.52
N LEU A 41 7.82 3.38 -2.28
CA LEU A 41 6.41 3.42 -2.68
C LEU A 41 5.63 2.19 -2.22
N VAL A 42 4.41 2.43 -1.76
CA VAL A 42 3.45 1.37 -1.41
C VAL A 42 2.56 1.05 -2.61
N TYR A 43 2.39 -0.23 -2.91
CA TYR A 43 1.32 -0.73 -3.78
C TYR A 43 0.32 -1.51 -2.93
N ALA A 44 -0.95 -1.14 -2.99
CA ALA A 44 -2.03 -1.82 -2.30
C ALA A 44 -3.22 -2.07 -3.24
N ASN A 45 -3.70 -3.30 -3.29
CA ASN A 45 -4.85 -3.74 -4.04
C ASN A 45 -5.63 -4.76 -3.21
N ASP A 46 -6.92 -4.51 -3.02
CA ASP A 46 -7.82 -5.35 -2.23
C ASP A 46 -8.36 -6.56 -3.01
N GLY A 47 -8.04 -6.66 -4.30
CA GLY A 47 -8.42 -7.77 -5.16
C GLY A 47 -9.88 -7.69 -5.58
N ASP A 48 -10.61 -8.78 -5.34
CA ASP A 48 -12.01 -8.95 -5.71
C ASP A 48 -12.70 -9.90 -4.72
N TRP A 49 -14.03 -9.92 -4.75
CA TRP A 49 -14.84 -10.69 -3.80
C TRP A 49 -15.31 -12.05 -4.34
N VAL A 50 -14.64 -12.57 -5.37
CA VAL A 50 -14.97 -13.84 -6.01
C VAL A 50 -13.80 -14.81 -5.88
N GLU A 51 -12.61 -14.40 -6.31
CA GLU A 51 -11.39 -15.21 -6.31
C GLU A 51 -10.48 -14.85 -5.14
N SER A 52 -10.22 -13.55 -4.93
CA SER A 52 -9.28 -13.12 -3.90
C SER A 52 -9.87 -13.24 -2.49
N LEU A 53 -11.11 -12.77 -2.30
CA LEU A 53 -11.81 -12.74 -1.00
C LEU A 53 -10.94 -12.08 0.09
N THR A 54 -10.44 -10.88 -0.21
CA THR A 54 -9.55 -10.11 0.65
C THR A 54 -10.11 -8.75 1.01
N ALA A 55 -9.60 -8.17 2.09
CA ALA A 55 -9.88 -6.81 2.52
C ALA A 55 -8.56 -6.06 2.77
N LEU A 56 -8.45 -4.83 2.27
CA LEU A 56 -7.36 -3.92 2.63
C LEU A 56 -7.82 -3.04 3.80
N THR A 57 -7.03 -2.99 4.86
CA THR A 57 -7.30 -2.18 6.05
C THR A 57 -6.13 -1.23 6.34
N GLU A 58 -6.43 -0.10 6.95
CA GLU A 58 -5.46 0.82 7.54
C GLU A 58 -5.83 1.03 9.00
N ASP A 59 -4.90 0.76 9.91
CA ASP A 59 -5.07 1.00 11.33
C ASP A 59 -4.82 2.48 11.68
N ALA A 60 -5.25 2.89 12.88
CA ALA A 60 -5.10 4.27 13.34
C ALA A 60 -3.64 4.74 13.49
N ASP A 61 -2.69 3.80 13.58
CA ASP A 61 -1.25 4.06 13.59
C ASP A 61 -0.63 4.09 12.18
N GLY A 62 -1.44 3.89 11.13
CA GLY A 62 -1.04 3.90 9.73
C GLY A 62 -0.50 2.56 9.21
N VAL A 63 -0.64 1.47 9.98
CA VAL A 63 -0.29 0.14 9.48
C VAL A 63 -1.31 -0.31 8.44
N LEU A 64 -0.84 -0.64 7.24
CA LEU A 64 -1.66 -1.24 6.19
C LEU A 64 -1.62 -2.76 6.29
N ARG A 65 -2.78 -3.41 6.17
CA ARG A 65 -2.89 -4.87 6.16
C ARG A 65 -3.79 -5.36 5.05
N LEU A 66 -3.41 -6.50 4.48
CA LEU A 66 -4.26 -7.28 3.60
C LEU A 66 -4.74 -8.49 4.38
N LEU A 67 -6.04 -8.59 4.57
CA LEU A 67 -6.69 -9.66 5.33
C LEU A 67 -7.43 -10.61 4.38
N SER A 68 -7.46 -11.89 4.71
CA SER A 68 -8.41 -12.82 4.10
C SER A 68 -9.83 -12.54 4.61
N HIS A 69 -10.86 -13.02 3.92
CA HIS A 69 -12.25 -12.93 4.38
C HIS A 69 -12.52 -13.67 5.70
N HIS A 70 -11.59 -14.54 6.14
CA HIS A 70 -11.61 -15.17 7.46
C HIS A 70 -10.87 -14.34 8.54
N GLY A 71 -10.31 -13.18 8.17
CA GLY A 71 -9.59 -12.29 9.09
C GLY A 71 -8.10 -12.65 9.26
N GLU A 72 -7.55 -13.54 8.43
CA GLU A 72 -6.13 -13.90 8.51
C GLU A 72 -5.26 -12.83 7.85
N LEU A 73 -4.12 -12.52 8.45
CA LEU A 73 -3.16 -11.58 7.88
C LEU A 73 -2.41 -12.21 6.70
N LEU A 74 -2.56 -11.64 5.51
CA LEU A 74 -1.89 -12.08 4.29
C LEU A 74 -0.64 -11.26 3.96
N ALA A 75 -0.66 -9.95 4.26
CA ALA A 75 0.48 -9.06 4.12
C ALA A 75 0.30 -7.82 5.01
N GLU A 76 1.42 -7.19 5.38
CA GLU A 76 1.46 -6.00 6.23
C GLU A 76 2.53 -5.02 5.72
N VAL A 77 2.21 -3.73 5.75
CA VAL A 77 3.15 -2.64 5.51
C VAL A 77 3.07 -1.69 6.69
N LEU A 78 4.20 -1.52 7.36
CA LEU A 78 4.29 -0.64 8.52
C LEU A 78 4.20 0.84 8.11
N PRO A 79 3.68 1.70 8.99
CA PRO A 79 3.61 3.13 8.74
C PRO A 79 5.00 3.70 8.48
N ARG A 80 5.08 4.64 7.55
CA ARG A 80 6.25 5.50 7.41
C ARG A 80 6.24 6.54 8.52
N LEU A 81 7.11 6.36 9.52
CA LEU A 81 7.44 7.43 10.45
C LEU A 81 8.11 8.58 9.68
N ARG A 82 7.36 9.65 9.42
CA ARG A 82 7.98 10.92 9.05
C ARG A 82 8.44 11.57 10.36
N LEU A 83 9.75 11.77 10.49
CA LEU A 83 10.28 12.69 11.49
C LEU A 83 9.70 14.07 11.16
N THR A 84 8.66 14.47 11.88
CA THR A 84 8.24 15.86 11.90
C THR A 84 9.40 16.63 12.50
N SER A 85 9.95 17.60 11.78
CA SER A 85 10.74 18.65 12.41
C SER A 85 9.78 19.49 13.25
N ALA A 86 9.28 18.93 14.35
CA ALA A 86 8.77 19.75 15.43
C ALA A 86 9.95 20.63 15.81
N THR A 87 9.87 21.91 15.50
CA THR A 87 10.79 22.87 16.08
C THR A 87 10.63 22.72 17.59
N CYS A 88 11.73 22.79 18.34
CA CYS A 88 11.73 22.64 19.81
C CYS A 88 10.78 23.63 20.54
N GLU A 89 10.08 24.52 19.84
CA GLU A 89 9.13 25.49 20.39
C GLU A 89 7.77 24.87 20.76
N GLU A 90 7.33 23.78 20.13
CA GLU A 90 6.00 23.18 20.42
C GLU A 90 5.98 22.23 21.63
N LEU A 91 7.13 21.75 22.09
CA LEU A 91 7.24 20.88 23.27
C LEU A 91 7.50 21.66 24.58
N ALA A 92 7.56 22.99 24.52
CA ALA A 92 7.88 23.87 25.64
C ALA A 92 6.70 24.74 26.13
N ALA A 93 5.49 24.54 25.60
CA ALA A 93 4.25 25.19 26.03
C ALA A 93 3.34 24.22 26.80
#